data_AF-A0A7S3PS65-F1
#
_entry.id   AF-A0A7S3PS65-F1
#
_cell.length_a   1.000
_cell.length_b   1.000
_cell.length_c   1.000
_cell.angle_alpha   90.00
_cell.angle_beta   90.00
_cell.angle_gamma   90.00
#
_symmetry.space_group_name_H-M   'P 1'
#
loop_
_entity.id
_entity.type
_entity.pdbx_description
1 polymer ?
#
loop_
_entity_poly.entity_id
_entity_poly.type
_entity_poly.pdbx_seq_one_letter_code
_entity_poly.pdbx_strand_id
1 'polypeptide(L)'
;MGSVVSSTVEEKVNEFKEMQMRQAALQREVMMAVNTAQARDRIQWGAGVYSFLFLGASANLAKHGSVPTVMKAPLVVGGIGLAFMTDMAYGTKLQRVIREAEYILEHERERLVPPRQVPFYSLYEEEAAAQDPSVKRVGSYWPSFMGMSNTPESSTK
;
A
#
# COMPACT_ATOMS: atom_id res chain seq x y z
N MET A 1 -16.68 20.16 -47.44
CA MET A 1 -17.49 19.61 -46.33
C MET A 1 -16.75 18.54 -45.51
N GLY A 2 -15.80 17.77 -46.07
CA GLY A 2 -15.06 16.75 -45.30
C GLY A 2 -14.11 17.27 -44.20
N SER A 3 -13.49 18.44 -44.38
CA SER A 3 -12.58 19.00 -43.36
C SER A 3 -13.30 19.48 -42.10
N VAL A 4 -14.49 20.07 -42.25
CA VAL A 4 -15.33 20.54 -41.13
C VAL A 4 -15.84 19.37 -40.29
N VAL A 5 -16.18 18.25 -40.93
CA VAL A 5 -16.58 17.02 -40.21
C VAL A 5 -15.41 16.41 -39.43
N SER A 6 -14.20 16.42 -39.99
CA SER A 6 -12.99 15.95 -39.30
C SER A 6 -12.66 16.79 -38.06
N SER A 7 -12.73 18.12 -38.17
CA SER A 7 -12.46 19.01 -37.04
C SER A 7 -13.49 18.87 -35.92
N THR A 8 -14.78 18.67 -36.24
CA THR A 8 -15.82 18.45 -35.23
C THR A 8 -15.69 17.08 -34.55
N VAL A 9 -15.22 16.04 -35.26
CA VAL A 9 -14.97 14.72 -34.66
C VAL A 9 -13.75 14.79 -33.73
N GLU A 10 -12.66 15.44 -34.15
CA GLU A 10 -11.48 15.63 -33.30
C GLU A 10 -11.79 16.46 -32.05
N GLU A 11 -12.60 17.51 -32.18
CA GLU A 11 -13.10 18.31 -31.07
C GLU A 11 -13.89 17.46 -30.06
N LYS A 12 -14.85 16.65 -30.53
CA LYS A 12 -15.60 15.74 -29.65
C LYS A 12 -14.76 14.65 -29.01
N VAL A 13 -13.75 14.14 -29.73
CA VAL A 13 -12.80 13.16 -29.18
C VAL A 13 -11.94 13.80 -28.09
N ASN A 14 -11.48 15.03 -28.28
CA ASN A 14 -10.73 15.76 -27.27
C ASN A 14 -11.60 16.10 -26.05
N GLU A 15 -12.84 16.55 -26.26
CA GLU A 15 -13.81 16.79 -25.19
C GLU A 15 -14.08 15.51 -24.38
N PHE A 16 -14.24 14.36 -25.05
CA PHE A 16 -14.44 13.08 -24.40
C PHE A 16 -13.21 12.63 -23.60
N LYS A 17 -11.99 12.85 -24.13
CA LYS A 17 -10.74 12.59 -23.41
C LYS A 17 -10.59 13.47 -22.18
N GLU A 18 -10.88 14.76 -22.30
CA GLU A 18 -10.84 15.71 -21.17
C GLU A 18 -11.84 15.33 -20.08
N MET A 19 -13.06 14.94 -20.48
CA MET A 19 -14.08 14.44 -19.56
C MET A 19 -13.61 13.18 -18.83
N GLN A 20 -13.01 12.22 -19.54
CA GLN A 20 -12.46 11.02 -18.92
C GLN A 20 -11.31 11.33 -17.94
N MET A 21 -10.38 12.20 -18.34
CA MET A 21 -9.27 12.62 -17.48
C MET A 21 -9.78 13.30 -16.21
N ARG A 22 -10.78 14.18 -16.36
CA ARG A 22 -11.43 14.84 -15.22
C ARG A 22 -12.14 13.84 -14.30
N GLN A 23 -12.88 12.88 -14.86
CA GLN A 23 -13.52 11.82 -14.07
C GLN A 23 -12.49 10.95 -13.34
N ALA A 24 -11.38 10.59 -13.99
CA ALA A 24 -10.30 9.83 -13.38
C ALA A 24 -9.62 10.61 -12.24
N ALA A 25 -9.37 11.91 -12.41
CA ALA A 25 -8.84 12.78 -11.36
C ALA A 25 -9.80 12.85 -10.16
N LEU A 26 -11.09 13.09 -10.41
CA LEU A 26 -12.11 13.12 -9.36
C LEU A 26 -12.22 11.78 -8.61
N GLN A 27 -12.19 10.65 -9.33
CA GLN A 27 -12.20 9.33 -8.70
C GLN A 27 -10.98 9.14 -7.80
N ARG A 28 -9.77 9.56 -8.23
CA ARG A 28 -8.56 9.51 -7.40
C ARG A 28 -8.70 10.36 -6.15
N GLU A 29 -9.17 11.59 -6.28
CA GLU A 29 -9.42 12.49 -5.14
C GLU A 29 -10.40 11.89 -4.14
N VAL A 30 -11.52 11.35 -4.62
CA VAL A 30 -12.52 10.69 -3.78
C VAL A 30 -11.92 9.46 -3.09
N MET A 31 -11.18 8.61 -3.80
CA MET A 31 -10.54 7.43 -3.21
C MET A 31 -9.52 7.83 -2.13
N MET A 32 -8.74 8.88 -2.33
CA MET A 32 -7.82 9.41 -1.33
C MET A 32 -8.57 9.97 -0.11
N ALA A 33 -9.66 10.68 -0.33
CA ALA A 33 -10.50 11.21 0.75
C ALA A 33 -11.14 10.09 1.58
N VAL A 34 -11.70 9.07 0.93
CA VAL A 34 -12.30 7.89 1.59
C VAL A 34 -11.25 7.13 2.40
N ASN A 35 -10.07 6.87 1.83
CA ASN A 35 -8.98 6.21 2.55
C ASN A 35 -8.56 6.99 3.80
N THR A 36 -8.48 8.32 3.70
CA THR A 36 -8.17 9.19 4.84
C THR A 36 -9.28 9.15 5.90
N ALA A 37 -10.55 9.20 5.48
CA ALA A 37 -11.69 9.11 6.38
C ALA A 37 -11.72 7.77 7.13
N GLN A 38 -11.47 6.66 6.42
CA GLN A 38 -11.36 5.33 7.04
C GLN A 38 -10.21 5.26 8.04
N ALA A 39 -9.06 5.86 7.73
CA ALA A 39 -7.93 5.91 8.67
C ALA A 39 -8.32 6.62 9.98
N ARG A 40 -9.07 7.72 9.89
CA ARG A 40 -9.58 8.46 11.06
C ARG A 40 -10.55 7.64 11.90
N ASP A 41 -11.51 6.97 11.25
CA ASP A 41 -12.49 6.12 11.95
C ASP A 41 -11.81 4.93 12.66
N ARG A 42 -10.81 4.31 12.03
CA ARG A 42 -10.01 3.24 12.65
C ARG A 42 -9.28 3.72 13.91
N ILE A 43 -8.79 4.97 13.94
CA ILE A 43 -8.17 5.53 15.14
C ILE A 43 -9.22 5.71 16.24
N GLN A 44 -10.42 6.18 15.90
CA GLN A 44 -11.46 6.38 16.91
C GLN A 44 -11.83 5.06 17.59
N TRP A 45 -12.01 3.99 16.82
CA TRP A 45 -12.23 2.66 17.37
C TRP A 45 -11.01 2.09 18.10
N GLY A 46 -9.82 2.19 17.50
CA GLY A 46 -8.58 1.67 18.08
C GLY A 46 -8.21 2.36 19.39
N ALA A 47 -8.32 3.68 19.45
CA ALA A 47 -8.09 4.47 20.65
C ALA A 47 -9.15 4.18 21.71
N GLY A 48 -10.41 3.98 21.31
CA GLY A 48 -11.48 3.53 22.20
C GLY A 48 -11.10 2.22 22.91
N VAL A 49 -10.80 1.17 22.14
CA VAL A 49 -10.41 -0.14 22.70
C VAL A 49 -9.13 -0.05 23.54
N TYR A 50 -8.13 0.71 23.08
CA TYR A 50 -6.88 0.88 23.80
C TYR A 50 -7.05 1.65 25.10
N SER A 51 -7.94 2.65 25.16
CA SER A 51 -8.24 3.38 26.39
C SER A 51 -8.87 2.46 27.43
N PHE A 52 -9.78 1.55 27.04
CA PHE A 52 -10.29 0.50 27.95
C PHE A 52 -9.18 -0.40 28.46
N LEU A 53 -8.26 -0.84 27.60
CA LEU A 53 -7.09 -1.63 28.01
C LEU A 53 -6.20 -0.85 29.00
N PHE A 54 -5.93 0.42 28.71
CA PHE A 54 -5.11 1.29 29.53
C PHE A 54 -5.73 1.54 30.91
N LEU A 55 -7.04 1.76 30.98
CA LEU A 55 -7.79 1.90 32.23
C LEU A 55 -7.77 0.60 33.04
N GLY A 56 -7.97 -0.56 32.40
CA GLY A 56 -7.90 -1.85 33.07
C GLY A 56 -6.51 -2.14 33.68
N ALA A 57 -5.45 -1.83 32.94
CA ALA A 57 -4.08 -1.94 33.44
C ALA A 57 -3.79 -0.95 34.57
N SER A 58 -4.28 0.29 34.48
CA SER A 58 -4.13 1.31 35.52
C SER A 58 -4.86 0.94 36.81
N ALA A 59 -6.07 0.40 36.71
CA ALA A 59 -6.83 -0.09 37.86
C ALA A 59 -6.13 -1.26 38.56
N ASN A 60 -5.54 -2.17 37.79
CA ASN A 60 -4.77 -3.29 38.34
C ASN A 60 -3.49 -2.79 39.04
N LEU A 61 -2.76 -1.86 38.41
CA LEU A 61 -1.60 -1.22 39.01
C LEU A 61 -1.94 -0.51 40.33
N ALA A 62 -3.07 0.20 40.40
CA ALA A 62 -3.53 0.87 41.61
C ALA A 62 -3.90 -0.11 42.73
N LYS A 63 -4.51 -1.25 42.40
CA LYS A 63 -4.98 -2.24 43.39
C LYS A 63 -3.91 -3.23 43.85
N HIS A 64 -3.04 -3.66 42.94
CA HIS A 64 -2.08 -4.75 43.15
C HIS A 64 -0.61 -4.32 43.01
N GLY A 65 -0.34 -3.04 42.73
CA GLY A 65 1.01 -2.48 42.64
C GLY A 65 1.81 -2.95 41.42
N SER A 66 1.21 -3.72 40.50
CA SER A 66 1.90 -4.19 39.29
C SER A 66 0.94 -4.32 38.10
N VAL A 67 1.48 -4.12 36.90
CA VAL A 67 0.76 -4.40 35.65
C VAL A 67 0.96 -5.87 35.29
N PRO A 68 -0.10 -6.63 34.99
CA PRO A 68 0.01 -8.02 34.56
C PRO A 68 0.93 -8.16 33.34
N THR A 69 1.83 -9.15 33.36
CA THR A 69 2.78 -9.40 32.25
C THR A 69 2.08 -9.53 30.90
N VAL A 70 0.91 -10.16 30.88
CA VAL A 70 0.08 -10.35 29.67
C VAL A 70 -0.39 -9.00 29.07
N MET A 71 -0.57 -7.97 29.89
CA MET A 71 -1.03 -6.65 29.43
C MET A 71 0.11 -5.74 28.96
N LYS A 72 1.37 -5.99 29.37
CA LYS A 72 2.51 -5.12 29.05
C LYS A 72 2.78 -5.04 27.54
N ALA A 73 2.80 -6.18 26.85
CA ALA A 73 3.05 -6.23 25.42
C ALA A 73 1.98 -5.47 24.58
N PRO A 74 0.68 -5.72 24.75
CA PRO A 74 -0.35 -4.98 23.99
C PRO A 74 -0.43 -3.50 24.38
N LEU A 75 -0.04 -3.10 25.60
CA LEU A 75 0.10 -1.69 25.96
C LEU A 75 1.20 -1.00 25.13
N VAL A 76 2.40 -1.58 25.10
CA VAL A 76 3.53 -0.96 24.39
C VAL A 76 3.31 -1.01 22.88
N VAL A 77 3.02 -2.19 22.33
CA VAL A 77 2.84 -2.37 20.88
C VAL A 77 1.58 -1.66 20.40
N GLY A 78 0.48 -1.74 21.15
CA GLY A 78 -0.76 -1.05 20.82
C GLY A 78 -0.62 0.47 20.88
N GLY A 79 0.10 1.01 21.88
CA GLY A 79 0.37 2.44 21.99
C GLY A 79 1.21 2.97 20.83
N ILE A 80 2.29 2.26 20.48
CA ILE A 80 3.13 2.61 19.32
C ILE A 80 2.32 2.50 18.02
N GLY A 81 1.53 1.43 17.87
CA GLY A 81 0.67 1.22 16.70
C GLY A 81 -0.35 2.34 16.52
N LEU A 82 -1.01 2.77 17.61
CA LEU A 82 -1.96 3.89 17.57
C LEU A 82 -1.29 5.22 17.28
N ALA A 83 -0.11 5.49 17.85
CA ALA A 83 0.67 6.67 17.52
C ALA A 83 1.01 6.71 16.02
N PHE A 84 1.42 5.57 15.45
CA PHE A 84 1.70 5.46 14.02
C PHE A 84 0.45 5.66 13.15
N MET A 85 -0.69 5.07 13.53
CA MET A 85 -1.96 5.29 12.83
C MET A 85 -2.38 6.76 12.88
N THR A 86 -2.16 7.42 14.03
CA THR A 86 -2.48 8.83 14.22
C THR A 86 -1.62 9.75 13.35
N ASP A 87 -0.30 9.51 13.28
CA ASP A 87 0.60 10.22 12.36
C ASP A 87 0.24 9.98 10.88
N MET A 88 -0.34 8.81 10.56
CA MET A 88 -0.82 8.50 9.21
C MET A 88 -2.10 9.27 8.84
N ALA A 89 -3.05 9.43 9.76
CA ALA A 89 -4.34 10.05 9.46
C ALA A 89 -4.37 11.58 9.64
N TYR A 90 -3.53 12.12 10.53
CA TYR A 90 -3.49 13.55 10.87
C TYR A 90 -2.12 14.18 10.67
N GLY A 91 -1.06 13.39 10.65
CA GLY A 91 0.32 13.88 10.55
C GLY A 91 0.84 13.98 9.13
N THR A 92 2.16 14.15 9.02
CA THR A 92 2.86 14.35 7.74
C THR A 92 3.30 13.03 7.10
N LYS A 93 2.98 11.88 7.71
CA LYS A 93 3.41 10.57 7.21
C LYS A 93 2.91 10.30 5.81
N LEU A 94 1.65 10.62 5.52
CA LEU A 94 1.06 10.41 4.19
C LEU A 94 1.80 11.22 3.11
N GLN A 95 2.12 12.49 3.40
CA GLN A 95 2.90 13.35 2.49
C GLN A 95 4.30 12.79 2.24
N ARG A 96 4.95 12.24 3.28
CA ARG A 96 6.27 11.59 3.13
C ARG A 96 6.20 10.34 2.27
N VAL A 97 5.16 9.52 2.44
CA VAL A 97 4.95 8.32 1.62
C VAL A 97 4.66 8.70 0.16
N ILE A 98 3.86 9.75 -0.07
CA ILE A 98 3.60 10.25 -1.43
C ILE A 98 4.89 10.73 -2.10
N ARG A 99 5.71 11.52 -1.39
CA ARG A 99 7.01 11.98 -1.90
C ARG A 99 7.94 10.82 -2.25
N GLU A 100 7.99 9.80 -1.39
CA GLU A 100 8.79 8.60 -1.66
C GLU A 100 8.26 7.84 -2.88
N ALA A 101 6.94 7.74 -3.03
CA ALA A 101 6.32 7.13 -4.20
C ALA A 101 6.63 7.89 -5.50
N GLU A 102 6.61 9.24 -5.47
CA GLU A 102 7.03 10.09 -6.58
C GLU A 102 8.50 9.85 -6.93
N TYR A 103 9.38 9.84 -5.91
CA TYR A 103 10.80 9.54 -6.11
C TYR A 103 11.03 8.19 -6.77
N ILE A 104 10.35 7.12 -6.31
CA ILE A 104 10.45 5.77 -6.89
C ILE A 104 9.99 5.75 -8.35
N LEU A 105 8.90 6.45 -8.68
CA LEU A 105 8.37 6.50 -10.05
C LEU A 105 9.31 7.23 -11.01
N GLU A 106 10.02 8.26 -10.53
CA GLU A 106 10.95 9.06 -11.34
C GLU A 106 12.36 8.46 -11.42
N HIS A 107 12.88 7.90 -10.33
CA HIS A 107 14.30 7.55 -10.18
C HIS A 107 14.57 6.05 -10.05
N GLU A 108 13.58 5.24 -9.65
CA GLU A 108 13.76 3.81 -9.37
C GLU A 108 12.78 2.92 -10.16
N ARG A 109 12.36 3.38 -11.34
CA ARG A 109 11.30 2.72 -12.13
C ARG A 109 11.65 1.28 -12.55
N GLU A 110 12.93 0.98 -12.67
CA GLU A 110 13.50 -0.37 -12.88
C GLU A 110 13.14 -1.38 -11.77
N ARG A 111 12.78 -0.93 -10.56
CA ARG A 111 12.34 -1.81 -9.47
C ARG A 111 10.88 -2.24 -9.59
N LEU A 112 10.10 -1.58 -10.45
CA LEU A 112 8.67 -1.79 -10.61
C LEU A 112 8.33 -2.82 -11.70
N VAL A 113 9.29 -3.66 -12.13
CA VAL A 113 9.05 -4.69 -13.14
C VAL A 113 8.01 -5.67 -12.63
N PRO A 114 6.82 -5.73 -13.25
CA PRO A 114 5.80 -6.62 -12.76
C PRO A 114 6.15 -8.07 -13.15
N PRO A 115 5.70 -9.04 -12.35
CA PRO A 115 5.89 -10.45 -12.71
C PRO A 115 5.17 -10.76 -14.03
N ARG A 116 5.78 -11.61 -14.87
CA ARG A 116 5.34 -11.93 -16.24
C ARG A 116 3.88 -12.40 -16.36
N GLN A 117 3.26 -12.83 -15.25
CA GLN A 117 1.89 -13.31 -15.19
C GLN A 117 0.83 -12.20 -15.04
N VAL A 118 1.21 -10.93 -14.91
CA VAL A 118 0.21 -9.85 -14.81
C VAL A 118 -0.33 -9.47 -16.20
N PRO A 119 -1.63 -9.13 -16.33
CA PRO A 119 -2.27 -8.78 -17.61
C PRO A 119 -1.70 -7.52 -18.29
N PHE A 120 -0.77 -6.81 -17.66
CA PHE A 120 -0.19 -5.56 -18.15
C PHE A 120 1.32 -5.67 -18.44
N TYR A 121 1.89 -6.88 -18.42
CA TYR A 121 3.33 -7.07 -18.66
C TYR A 121 3.80 -6.51 -20.01
N SER A 122 2.96 -6.61 -21.05
CA SER A 122 3.24 -6.11 -22.39
C SER A 122 3.28 -4.59 -22.51
N LEU A 123 2.94 -3.84 -21.45
CA LEU A 123 2.94 -2.38 -21.44
C LEU A 123 4.27 -1.78 -20.91
N TYR A 124 5.24 -2.60 -20.53
CA TYR A 124 6.55 -2.17 -20.05
C TYR A 124 7.57 -2.15 -21.19
N GLU A 125 8.51 -1.19 -21.16
CA GLU A 125 9.58 -1.07 -22.16
C GLU A 125 10.43 -2.35 -22.19
N GLU A 126 10.86 -2.76 -23.39
CA GLU A 126 11.63 -4.01 -23.59
C GLU A 126 12.90 -4.07 -22.72
N GLU A 127 13.52 -2.94 -22.40
CA GLU A 127 14.69 -2.86 -21.50
C GLU A 127 14.36 -3.23 -20.04
N ALA A 128 13.16 -2.91 -19.56
CA ALA A 128 12.66 -3.32 -18.24
C ALA A 128 12.17 -4.79 -18.25
N ALA A 129 11.75 -5.30 -19.41
CA ALA A 129 11.44 -6.71 -19.62
C ALA A 129 12.70 -7.58 -19.83
N ALA A 130 13.82 -6.97 -20.25
CA ALA A 130 15.09 -7.63 -20.55
C ALA A 130 16.07 -7.71 -19.36
N GLN A 131 15.84 -6.95 -18.29
CA GLN A 131 16.59 -7.09 -17.04
C GLN A 131 16.17 -8.40 -16.32
N ASP A 132 16.87 -9.47 -16.71
CA ASP A 132 17.33 -10.61 -15.89
C ASP A 132 16.80 -12.00 -16.29
N PRO A 133 17.53 -12.75 -17.15
CA PRO A 133 17.27 -14.17 -17.43
C PRO A 133 17.51 -15.12 -16.22
N SER A 134 18.02 -14.62 -15.09
CA SER A 134 18.27 -15.38 -13.86
C SER A 134 17.26 -15.12 -12.72
N VAL A 135 16.35 -14.15 -12.87
CA VAL A 135 15.38 -13.82 -11.82
C VAL A 135 14.22 -14.82 -11.80
N LYS A 136 14.24 -15.68 -10.79
CA LYS A 136 13.14 -16.60 -10.46
C LYS A 136 11.94 -15.83 -9.89
N ARG A 137 10.74 -16.30 -10.21
CA ARG A 137 9.43 -15.70 -9.83
C ARG A 137 9.39 -15.38 -8.34
N VAL A 138 8.77 -14.28 -7.92
CA VAL A 138 8.64 -13.87 -6.49
C VAL A 138 8.13 -14.99 -5.57
N GLY A 139 7.26 -15.88 -6.08
CA GLY A 139 6.79 -17.08 -5.36
C GLY A 139 7.84 -18.18 -5.11
N SER A 140 9.04 -18.10 -5.69
CA SER A 140 10.16 -19.00 -5.36
C SER A 140 10.92 -18.59 -4.10
N TYR A 141 10.69 -17.38 -3.58
CA TYR A 141 11.33 -16.89 -2.36
C TYR A 141 10.42 -16.93 -1.13
N TRP A 142 9.11 -17.18 -1.31
CA TRP A 142 8.11 -17.16 -0.23
C TRP A 142 7.31 -18.47 -0.15
N PRO A 143 7.26 -19.17 1.01
CA PRO A 143 7.91 -18.90 2.29
C PRO A 143 9.12 -19.83 2.51
N SER A 144 10.28 -19.50 1.95
CA SER A 144 11.53 -20.25 2.22
C SER A 144 12.04 -20.12 3.67
N PHE A 145 11.41 -19.27 4.49
CA PHE A 145 11.72 -19.07 5.91
C PHE A 145 10.81 -19.90 6.85
N MET A 146 9.75 -20.53 6.34
CA MET A 146 8.98 -21.53 7.09
C MET A 146 9.60 -22.90 6.81
N GLY A 147 10.52 -23.31 7.68
CA GLY A 147 11.33 -24.51 7.53
C GLY A 147 10.56 -25.79 7.21
N MET A 148 10.36 -26.05 5.92
CA MET A 148 10.16 -27.38 5.35
C MET A 148 11.21 -27.59 4.27
N SER A 149 12.43 -27.88 4.73
CA SER A 149 13.38 -28.67 3.98
C SER A 149 12.67 -29.97 3.54
N ASN A 150 12.53 -30.17 2.23
CA ASN A 150 12.57 -31.48 1.58
C ASN A 150 12.77 -31.22 0.09
N THR A 151 14.01 -30.91 -0.28
CA THR A 151 14.52 -31.20 -1.61
C THR A 151 14.69 -32.72 -1.73
N PRO A 152 14.03 -33.41 -2.67
CA PRO A 152 14.70 -34.49 -3.35
C PRO A 152 15.48 -33.87 -4.51
N GLU A 153 16.80 -33.88 -4.37
CA GLU A 153 17.68 -33.93 -5.53
C GLU A 153 17.17 -35.01 -6.49
N SER A 154 16.90 -34.65 -7.73
CA SER A 154 17.03 -35.61 -8.83
C SER A 154 18.03 -35.04 -9.81
N SER A 155 19.28 -35.44 -9.59
CA SER A 155 20.31 -35.43 -10.61
C SER A 155 19.87 -36.30 -11.77
N THR A 156 20.29 -35.91 -12.98
CA THR A 156 20.66 -36.81 -14.08
C THR A 156 19.62 -37.84 -14.53
N LYS A 157 19.00 -37.58 -15.68
CA LYS A 157 19.34 -38.23 -16.95
C LYS A 157 18.80 -37.41 -18.12
#